data_AF-A0A6A2FFC2-F1
#
_entry.id   AF-A0A6A2FFC2-F1
#
_cell.length_a   1.000
_cell.length_b   1.000
_cell.length_c   1.000
_cell.angle_alpha   90.00
_cell.angle_beta   90.00
_cell.angle_gamma   90.00
#
_symmetry.space_group_name_H-M   'P 1'
#
loop_
_entity.id
_entity.type
_entity.pdbx_description
1 polymer ?
#
loop_
_entity_poly.entity_id
_entity_poly.type
_entity_poly.pdbx_seq_one_letter_code
_entity_poly.pdbx_strand_id
1 'polypeptide(L)'
;MKKSYSLILVGFFIVFSLLIKYPIEKETELDDLVGKIIDFTAIFSALLITFIISKAYQIRQEKNILIQEALPLSNKVTYLRSIAHILITYDFFNTEMKRNIDNRFPNLTIIEYNDTSGKYEEIQNEISNEEGKDSEDYKYYGFRLYMKFKALVSKRVVSRDADRKLTELDKVPKRIHWSEETFLYLDTARDKLYPFFFIDACVVNNVASFGINKTPNRFTLGNIPKEPFDRILTLAVKIDEKFKNRPLTLDLLDEIGNDFESSYLPKLWEKMYEIEKGADRLLITLLNSLLIIVLFGVVIPLIISSIGCNFFLKRAVVYICFLILLILISYFIVELKRMILSVIKPKKNKYIRVH
;
A
#
# COMPACT_ATOMS: atom_id res chain seq x y z
N MET A 1 29.55 0.96 2.77
CA MET A 1 29.04 2.32 2.43
C MET A 1 30.09 3.41 2.59
N LYS A 2 30.67 3.63 3.78
CA LYS A 2 31.61 4.75 4.03
C LYS A 2 32.81 4.80 3.04
N LYS A 3 33.37 3.64 2.66
CA LYS A 3 34.55 3.56 1.77
C LYS A 3 34.33 4.10 0.34
N SER A 4 33.12 3.99 -0.22
CA SER A 4 32.88 4.47 -1.59
C SER A 4 32.73 6.00 -1.62
N TYR A 5 32.08 6.58 -0.62
CA TYR A 5 31.95 8.04 -0.53
C TYR A 5 33.28 8.73 -0.22
N SER A 6 34.14 8.11 0.61
CA SER A 6 35.47 8.66 0.87
C SER A 6 36.33 8.73 -0.39
N LEU A 7 36.23 7.74 -1.30
CA LEU A 7 36.94 7.76 -2.57
C LEU A 7 36.44 8.87 -3.51
N ILE A 8 35.12 9.07 -3.59
CA ILE A 8 34.54 10.17 -4.39
C ILE A 8 35.02 11.52 -3.85
N LEU A 9 35.06 11.69 -2.53
CA LEU A 9 35.46 12.94 -1.89
C LEU A 9 36.96 13.23 -2.08
N VAL A 10 37.81 12.21 -2.01
CA VAL A 10 39.25 12.34 -2.32
C VAL A 10 39.45 12.71 -3.80
N GLY A 11 38.77 12.03 -4.72
CA GLY A 11 38.84 12.34 -6.15
C GLY A 11 38.40 13.78 -6.44
N PHE A 12 37.31 14.22 -5.80
CA PHE A 12 36.83 15.60 -5.89
C PHE A 12 37.88 16.60 -5.41
N PHE A 13 38.52 16.36 -4.25
CA PHE A 13 39.53 17.27 -3.70
C PHE A 13 40.76 17.38 -4.61
N ILE A 14 41.16 16.27 -5.24
CA ILE A 14 42.25 16.26 -6.22
C ILE A 14 41.88 17.10 -7.44
N VAL A 15 40.69 16.90 -8.01
CA VAL A 15 40.24 17.67 -9.18
C VAL A 15 40.11 19.16 -8.85
N PHE A 16 39.54 19.49 -7.70
CA PHE A 16 39.44 20.87 -7.22
C PHE A 16 40.81 21.53 -7.05
N SER A 17 41.77 20.81 -6.45
CA SER A 17 43.15 21.29 -6.29
C SER A 17 43.83 21.53 -7.63
N LEU A 18 43.59 20.66 -8.61
CA LEU A 18 44.12 20.83 -9.97
C LEU A 18 43.53 22.05 -10.68
N LEU A 19 42.22 22.30 -10.54
CA LEU A 19 41.56 23.48 -11.13
C LEU A 19 42.07 24.81 -10.54
N ILE A 20 42.42 24.83 -9.25
CA ILE A 20 43.04 26.00 -8.61
C ILE A 20 44.47 26.19 -9.11
N LYS A 21 45.24 25.10 -9.19
CA LYS A 21 46.66 25.16 -9.55
C LYS A 21 46.90 25.47 -11.03
N TYR A 22 45.97 25.06 -11.90
CA TYR A 22 46.06 25.24 -13.35
C TYR A 22 44.78 25.92 -13.87
N PRO A 23 44.59 27.22 -13.58
CA PRO A 23 43.39 27.93 -14.00
C PRO A 23 43.41 28.16 -15.52
N ILE A 24 42.23 28.17 -16.12
CA ILE A 24 42.04 28.58 -17.50
C ILE A 24 42.23 30.10 -17.57
N GLU A 25 43.13 30.53 -18.45
CA GLU A 25 43.53 31.94 -18.61
C GLU A 25 42.85 32.61 -19.81
N LYS A 26 42.42 31.84 -20.81
CA LYS A 26 41.80 32.36 -22.03
C LYS A 26 40.30 32.12 -22.07
N GLU A 27 39.56 33.11 -22.55
CA GLU A 27 38.11 33.01 -22.71
C GLU A 27 37.70 31.93 -23.72
N THR A 28 38.45 31.80 -24.83
CA THR A 28 38.17 30.78 -25.85
C THR A 28 38.27 29.34 -25.32
N GLU A 29 39.22 29.08 -24.42
CA GLU A 29 39.39 27.76 -23.77
C GLU A 29 38.25 27.48 -22.78
N LEU A 30 37.73 28.54 -22.12
CA LEU A 30 36.60 28.43 -21.21
C LEU A 30 35.29 28.16 -21.96
N ASP A 31 35.10 28.80 -23.12
CA ASP A 31 33.95 28.55 -24.00
C ASP A 31 33.95 27.13 -24.57
N ASP A 32 35.12 26.63 -24.97
CA ASP A 32 35.29 25.23 -25.40
C ASP A 32 34.95 24.24 -24.27
N LEU A 33 35.38 24.53 -23.02
CA LEU A 33 35.00 23.72 -21.87
C LEU A 33 33.49 23.75 -21.61
N VAL A 34 32.84 24.90 -21.73
CA VAL A 34 31.38 25.01 -21.60
C VAL A 34 30.68 24.16 -22.66
N GLY A 35 31.11 24.24 -23.92
CA GLY A 35 30.59 23.39 -25.00
C GLY A 35 30.71 21.90 -24.66
N LYS A 36 31.89 21.46 -24.22
CA LYS A 36 32.12 20.06 -23.80
C LYS A 36 31.26 19.62 -22.62
N ILE A 37 31.03 20.50 -21.64
CA ILE A 37 30.13 20.24 -20.52
C ILE A 37 28.71 20.02 -21.02
N ILE A 38 28.22 20.89 -21.91
CA ILE A 38 26.88 20.79 -22.49
C ILE A 38 26.75 19.49 -23.30
N ASP A 39 27.70 19.18 -24.18
CA ASP A 39 27.68 17.97 -25.00
C ASP A 39 27.69 16.70 -24.15
N PHE A 40 28.60 16.63 -23.17
CA PHE A 40 28.67 15.49 -22.26
C PHE A 40 27.38 15.32 -21.46
N THR A 41 26.82 16.42 -20.94
CA THR A 41 25.61 16.37 -20.12
C THR A 41 24.38 16.00 -20.92
N ALA A 42 24.30 16.41 -22.19
CA ALA A 42 23.26 15.96 -23.11
C ALA A 42 23.31 14.44 -23.30
N ILE A 43 24.48 13.88 -23.60
CA ILE A 43 24.68 12.43 -23.76
C ILE A 43 24.34 11.68 -22.47
N PHE A 44 24.88 12.15 -21.34
CA PHE A 44 24.68 11.50 -20.05
C PHE A 44 23.20 11.57 -19.59
N SER A 45 22.53 12.70 -19.84
CA SER A 45 21.10 12.85 -19.54
C SER A 45 20.26 11.90 -20.38
N ALA A 46 20.56 11.73 -21.67
CA ALA A 46 19.86 10.77 -22.53
C ALA A 46 19.98 9.33 -21.99
N LEU A 47 21.17 8.93 -21.55
CA LEU A 47 21.40 7.62 -20.90
C LEU A 47 20.60 7.50 -19.60
N LEU A 48 20.63 8.53 -18.75
CA LEU A 48 19.93 8.54 -17.47
C LEU A 48 18.40 8.50 -17.65
N ILE A 49 17.86 9.25 -18.61
CA ILE A 49 16.44 9.24 -18.97
C ILE A 49 16.03 7.85 -19.45
N THR A 50 16.79 7.25 -20.38
CA THR A 50 16.53 5.90 -20.87
C THR A 50 16.47 4.90 -19.72
N PHE A 51 17.41 5.01 -18.78
CA PHE A 51 17.45 4.17 -17.59
C PHE A 51 16.25 4.40 -16.65
N ILE A 52 15.88 5.66 -16.38
CA ILE A 52 14.71 6.03 -15.57
C ILE A 52 13.43 5.47 -16.19
N ILE A 53 13.24 5.63 -17.50
CA ILE A 53 12.08 5.09 -18.23
C ILE A 53 12.04 3.57 -18.14
N SER A 54 13.17 2.91 -18.37
CA SER A 54 13.28 1.45 -18.25
C SER A 54 12.90 0.97 -16.85
N LYS A 55 13.38 1.65 -15.79
CA LYS A 55 13.04 1.32 -14.40
C LYS A 55 11.59 1.60 -14.07
N ALA A 56 11.05 2.73 -14.49
CA ALA A 56 9.65 3.06 -14.29
C ALA A 56 8.73 2.02 -14.97
N TYR A 57 9.10 1.58 -16.18
CA TYR A 57 8.38 0.53 -16.90
C TYR A 57 8.47 -0.81 -16.17
N GLN A 58 9.65 -1.22 -15.70
CA GLN A 58 9.82 -2.44 -14.91
C GLN A 58 8.94 -2.42 -13.65
N ILE A 59 8.99 -1.35 -12.84
CA ILE A 59 8.18 -1.21 -11.63
C ILE A 59 6.69 -1.29 -11.98
N ARG A 60 6.26 -0.65 -13.08
CA ARG A 60 4.88 -0.74 -13.55
C ARG A 60 4.48 -2.16 -13.93
N GLN A 61 5.35 -2.91 -14.60
CA GLN A 61 5.10 -4.32 -14.94
C GLN A 61 5.00 -5.20 -13.69
N GLU A 62 5.93 -5.05 -12.76
CA GLU A 62 5.92 -5.77 -11.47
C GLU A 62 4.62 -5.49 -10.70
N LYS A 63 4.19 -4.22 -10.63
CA LYS A 63 2.91 -3.85 -10.01
C LYS A 63 1.71 -4.44 -10.74
N ASN A 64 1.72 -4.46 -12.08
CA ASN A 64 0.64 -5.09 -12.84
C ASN A 64 0.55 -6.59 -12.56
N ILE A 65 1.69 -7.30 -12.43
CA ILE A 65 1.71 -8.73 -12.05
C ILE A 65 1.13 -8.89 -10.65
N LEU A 66 1.56 -8.07 -9.68
CA LEU A 66 1.02 -8.11 -8.32
C LEU A 66 -0.49 -7.84 -8.27
N ILE A 67 -0.99 -6.90 -9.09
CA ILE A 67 -2.44 -6.64 -9.22
C ILE A 67 -3.15 -7.91 -9.71
N GLN A 68 -2.66 -8.56 -10.77
CA GLN A 68 -3.27 -9.80 -11.28
C GLN A 68 -3.28 -10.92 -10.23
N GLU A 69 -2.25 -11.02 -9.41
CA GLU A 69 -2.17 -11.99 -8.30
C GLU A 69 -3.06 -11.60 -7.10
N ALA A 70 -3.27 -10.30 -6.86
CA ALA A 70 -4.11 -9.80 -5.78
C ALA A 70 -5.61 -9.90 -6.11
N LEU A 71 -6.00 -9.76 -7.38
CA LEU A 71 -7.40 -9.83 -7.83
C LEU A 71 -8.16 -11.07 -7.35
N PRO A 72 -7.67 -12.31 -7.56
CA PRO A 72 -8.38 -13.50 -7.09
C PRO A 72 -8.54 -13.50 -5.57
N LEU A 73 -7.54 -13.05 -4.81
CA LEU A 73 -7.62 -12.94 -3.36
C LEU A 73 -8.64 -11.87 -2.92
N SER A 74 -8.67 -10.73 -3.61
CA SER A 74 -9.65 -9.65 -3.39
C SER A 74 -11.07 -10.15 -3.65
N ASN A 75 -11.30 -10.90 -4.73
CA ASN A 75 -12.60 -11.51 -5.01
C ASN A 75 -13.04 -12.49 -3.93
N LYS A 76 -12.10 -13.29 -3.39
CA LYS A 76 -12.38 -14.16 -2.23
C LYS A 76 -12.85 -13.35 -1.03
N VAL A 77 -12.23 -12.20 -0.74
CA VAL A 77 -12.70 -11.29 0.32
C VAL A 77 -14.13 -10.81 0.05
N THR A 78 -14.49 -10.49 -1.19
CA THR A 78 -15.88 -10.14 -1.53
C THR A 78 -16.86 -11.28 -1.24
N TYR A 79 -16.47 -12.53 -1.51
CA TYR A 79 -17.28 -13.70 -1.18
C TYR A 79 -17.42 -13.89 0.32
N LEU A 80 -16.34 -13.71 1.09
CA LEU A 80 -16.39 -13.73 2.57
C LEU A 80 -17.33 -12.65 3.10
N ARG A 81 -17.23 -11.42 2.59
CA ARG A 81 -18.10 -10.30 2.98
C ARG A 81 -19.56 -10.58 2.64
N SER A 82 -19.82 -11.25 1.52
CA SER A 82 -21.16 -11.66 1.13
C SER A 82 -21.74 -12.72 2.07
N ILE A 83 -20.92 -13.70 2.50
CA ILE A 83 -21.31 -14.67 3.53
C ILE A 83 -21.61 -13.94 4.85
N ALA A 84 -20.71 -13.07 5.31
CA ALA A 84 -20.90 -12.29 6.54
C ALA A 84 -22.17 -11.42 6.48
N HIS A 85 -22.46 -10.81 5.33
CA HIS A 85 -23.70 -10.05 5.11
C HIS A 85 -24.93 -10.93 5.26
N ILE A 86 -24.97 -12.10 4.60
CA ILE A 86 -26.08 -13.05 4.73
C ILE A 86 -26.25 -13.43 6.21
N LEU A 87 -25.17 -13.80 6.89
CA LEU A 87 -25.22 -14.19 8.30
C LEU A 87 -25.65 -13.04 9.23
N ILE A 88 -25.30 -11.79 8.95
CA ILE A 88 -25.83 -10.64 9.70
C ILE A 88 -27.31 -10.44 9.43
N THR A 89 -27.75 -10.56 8.18
CA THR A 89 -29.11 -10.20 7.77
C THR A 89 -30.16 -11.14 8.36
N TYR A 90 -29.87 -12.43 8.43
CA TYR A 90 -30.78 -13.43 9.01
C TYR A 90 -30.51 -13.69 10.50
N ASP A 91 -31.42 -14.40 11.17
CA ASP A 91 -31.35 -14.72 12.62
C ASP A 91 -30.29 -15.80 12.95
N PHE A 92 -29.10 -15.69 12.35
CA PHE A 92 -27.92 -16.47 12.72
C PHE A 92 -27.39 -16.06 14.10
N PHE A 93 -27.37 -14.75 14.37
CA PHE A 93 -27.06 -14.17 15.67
C PHE A 93 -28.32 -14.06 16.53
N ASN A 94 -28.15 -13.98 17.86
CA ASN A 94 -29.24 -13.64 18.75
C ASN A 94 -29.84 -12.27 18.38
N THR A 95 -31.13 -12.26 18.01
CA THR A 95 -31.84 -11.07 17.50
C THR A 95 -31.94 -9.96 18.56
N GLU A 96 -32.10 -10.32 19.83
CA GLU A 96 -32.16 -9.36 20.94
C GLU A 96 -30.80 -8.68 21.14
N MET A 97 -29.72 -9.46 21.17
CA MET A 97 -28.35 -8.94 21.22
C MET A 97 -28.12 -7.98 20.05
N LYS A 98 -28.36 -8.43 18.82
CA LYS A 98 -28.16 -7.63 17.61
C LYS A 98 -28.92 -6.31 17.69
N ARG A 99 -30.22 -6.35 18.03
CA ARG A 99 -31.07 -5.17 18.19
C ARG A 99 -30.52 -4.21 19.26
N ASN A 100 -30.08 -4.73 20.39
CA ASN A 100 -29.51 -3.92 21.47
C ASN A 100 -28.22 -3.22 21.03
N ILE A 101 -27.33 -3.92 20.32
CA ILE A 101 -26.08 -3.36 19.80
C ILE A 101 -26.37 -2.32 18.73
N ASP A 102 -27.23 -2.61 17.76
CA ASP A 102 -27.48 -1.70 16.65
C ASP A 102 -28.21 -0.44 17.10
N ASN A 103 -29.11 -0.53 18.09
CA ASN A 103 -29.79 0.63 18.65
C ASN A 103 -28.86 1.53 19.46
N ARG A 104 -28.00 0.94 20.31
CA ARG A 104 -27.09 1.71 21.17
C ARG A 104 -25.85 2.20 20.40
N PHE A 105 -25.34 1.37 19.49
CA PHE A 105 -24.06 1.55 18.80
C PHE A 105 -24.18 1.27 17.29
N PRO A 106 -24.99 2.07 16.56
CA PRO A 106 -25.31 1.78 15.15
C PRO A 106 -24.07 1.74 14.25
N ASN A 107 -23.02 2.51 14.57
CA ASN A 107 -21.82 2.64 13.74
C ASN A 107 -20.58 1.93 14.29
N LEU A 108 -20.67 1.27 15.44
CA LEU A 108 -19.52 0.60 16.04
C LEU A 108 -19.22 -0.69 15.27
N THR A 109 -17.96 -0.94 14.94
CA THR A 109 -17.45 -2.22 14.43
C THR A 109 -16.28 -2.69 15.31
N ILE A 110 -15.72 -3.88 15.05
CA ILE A 110 -14.58 -4.37 15.84
C ILE A 110 -13.35 -3.46 15.71
N ILE A 111 -13.22 -2.73 14.61
CA ILE A 111 -12.09 -1.81 14.36
C ILE A 111 -12.19 -0.62 15.31
N GLU A 112 -13.35 0.02 15.40
CA GLU A 112 -13.56 1.11 16.37
C GLU A 112 -13.56 0.60 17.81
N TYR A 113 -14.05 -0.61 18.05
CA TYR A 113 -14.03 -1.21 19.38
C TYR A 113 -12.61 -1.47 19.89
N ASN A 114 -11.67 -1.88 19.02
CA ASN A 114 -10.27 -2.12 19.40
C ASN A 114 -9.42 -0.82 19.42
N ASP A 115 -9.96 0.29 18.92
CA ASP A 115 -9.26 1.58 18.95
C ASP A 115 -9.09 2.04 20.41
N THR A 116 -7.84 2.17 20.85
CA THR A 116 -7.42 2.47 22.23
C THR A 116 -7.57 3.93 22.61
N SER A 117 -8.19 4.76 21.77
CA SER A 117 -8.38 6.21 21.99
C SER A 117 -9.32 6.58 23.16
N GLY A 118 -9.64 5.65 24.08
CA GLY A 118 -10.47 5.88 25.27
C GLY A 118 -11.96 6.16 24.98
N LYS A 119 -12.30 6.49 23.73
CA LYS A 119 -13.63 6.90 23.29
C LYS A 119 -14.71 5.83 23.51
N TYR A 120 -14.31 4.56 23.61
CA TYR A 120 -15.20 3.42 23.81
C TYR A 120 -14.85 2.62 25.07
N GLU A 121 -14.01 3.16 25.95
CA GLU A 121 -13.57 2.49 27.17
C GLU A 121 -14.74 2.14 28.11
N GLU A 122 -15.74 3.04 28.22
CA GLU A 122 -16.97 2.76 28.96
C GLU A 122 -17.74 1.56 28.40
N ILE A 123 -17.81 1.41 27.07
CA ILE A 123 -18.47 0.28 26.40
C ILE A 123 -17.66 -0.99 26.58
N GLN A 124 -16.33 -0.90 26.45
CA GLN A 124 -15.43 -2.02 26.69
C GLN A 124 -15.58 -2.54 28.12
N ASN A 125 -15.70 -1.64 29.11
CA ASN A 125 -15.92 -1.99 30.51
C ASN A 125 -17.32 -2.58 30.75
N GLU A 126 -18.39 -2.01 30.18
CA GLU A 126 -19.76 -2.56 30.29
C GLU A 126 -19.82 -3.98 29.72
N ILE A 127 -19.26 -4.19 28.52
CA ILE A 127 -19.23 -5.51 27.86
C ILE A 127 -18.31 -6.48 28.59
N SER A 128 -17.13 -6.06 29.05
CA SER A 128 -16.19 -6.95 29.78
C SER A 128 -16.73 -7.38 31.15
N ASN A 129 -17.46 -6.48 31.84
CA ASN A 129 -18.13 -6.78 33.10
C ASN A 129 -19.29 -7.77 32.94
N GLU A 130 -19.84 -7.88 31.72
CA GLU A 130 -20.82 -8.90 31.35
C GLU A 130 -20.16 -10.17 30.80
N GLU A 131 -19.06 -10.09 30.02
CA GLU A 131 -18.33 -11.26 29.47
C GLU A 131 -17.64 -12.12 30.57
N GLY A 132 -17.34 -11.55 31.75
CA GLY A 132 -16.56 -12.20 32.82
C GLY A 132 -17.34 -12.99 33.88
N LYS A 133 -18.63 -13.23 33.70
CA LYS A 133 -19.47 -13.93 34.68
C LYS A 133 -19.94 -15.27 34.08
N ASP A 134 -19.69 -16.40 34.73
CA ASP A 134 -20.02 -17.75 34.21
C ASP A 134 -21.54 -18.07 34.28
N SER A 135 -22.34 -17.57 33.35
CA SER A 135 -23.77 -17.93 33.25
C SER A 135 -24.29 -18.11 31.83
N GLU A 136 -25.33 -18.92 31.68
CA GLU A 136 -25.87 -19.33 30.38
C GLU A 136 -26.67 -18.22 29.64
N ASP A 137 -26.84 -17.03 30.25
CA ASP A 137 -27.84 -16.03 29.84
C ASP A 137 -27.28 -14.70 29.27
N TYR A 138 -26.06 -14.66 28.72
CA TYR A 138 -25.50 -13.36 28.28
C TYR A 138 -26.16 -12.72 27.07
N LYS A 139 -26.68 -11.53 27.34
CA LYS A 139 -27.22 -10.52 26.42
C LYS A 139 -26.25 -10.10 25.30
N TYR A 140 -24.93 -10.22 25.51
CA TYR A 140 -23.88 -9.80 24.55
C TYR A 140 -23.06 -10.97 23.98
N TYR A 141 -23.53 -12.21 24.10
CA TYR A 141 -22.81 -13.36 23.55
C TYR A 141 -22.73 -13.32 22.02
N GLY A 142 -21.53 -13.53 21.45
CA GLY A 142 -21.30 -13.40 20.02
C GLY A 142 -21.15 -11.95 19.55
N PHE A 143 -21.14 -10.97 20.48
CA PHE A 143 -20.89 -9.55 20.19
C PHE A 143 -19.64 -9.37 19.33
N ARG A 144 -18.49 -9.90 19.76
CA ARG A 144 -17.23 -9.70 19.01
C ARG A 144 -17.31 -10.23 17.59
N LEU A 145 -17.92 -11.40 17.38
CA LEU A 145 -18.11 -11.98 16.04
C LEU A 145 -19.07 -11.13 15.20
N TYR A 146 -20.18 -10.70 15.78
CA TYR A 146 -21.12 -9.79 15.13
C TYR A 146 -20.43 -8.50 14.68
N MET A 147 -19.60 -7.91 15.55
CA MET A 147 -18.85 -6.68 15.28
C MET A 147 -17.76 -6.86 14.21
N LYS A 148 -17.15 -8.05 14.14
CA LYS A 148 -16.25 -8.42 13.04
C LYS A 148 -16.99 -8.51 11.71
N PHE A 149 -18.14 -9.18 11.68
CA PHE A 149 -18.94 -9.25 10.45
C PHE A 149 -19.43 -7.86 10.06
N LYS A 150 -19.77 -7.02 11.03
CA LYS A 150 -20.16 -5.63 10.80
C LYS A 150 -18.99 -4.84 10.22
N ALA A 151 -17.75 -5.07 10.65
CA ALA A 151 -16.56 -4.47 10.02
C ALA A 151 -16.35 -4.94 8.57
N LEU A 152 -16.60 -6.23 8.28
CA LEU A 152 -16.55 -6.76 6.91
C LEU A 152 -17.60 -6.15 5.99
N VAL A 153 -18.76 -5.77 6.53
CA VAL A 153 -19.93 -5.34 5.74
C VAL A 153 -20.09 -3.81 5.73
N SER A 154 -19.58 -3.12 6.74
CA SER A 154 -19.80 -1.69 6.97
C SER A 154 -19.20 -0.81 5.88
N LYS A 155 -19.99 0.19 5.47
CA LYS A 155 -19.61 1.22 4.50
C LYS A 155 -18.50 2.15 4.99
N ARG A 156 -18.33 2.27 6.32
CA ARG A 156 -17.50 3.32 6.94
C ARG A 156 -16.02 3.02 6.99
N VAL A 157 -15.60 1.76 6.92
CA VAL A 157 -14.16 1.43 6.95
C VAL A 157 -13.45 2.13 5.77
N VAL A 158 -14.17 2.33 4.66
CA VAL A 158 -13.70 3.02 3.44
C VAL A 158 -13.80 4.56 3.50
N SER A 159 -14.62 5.13 4.39
CA SER A 159 -15.10 6.50 4.23
C SER A 159 -14.19 7.61 4.79
N ARG A 160 -13.20 7.33 5.65
CA ARG A 160 -12.35 8.43 6.18
C ARG A 160 -11.51 9.12 5.10
N ASP A 161 -11.04 8.39 4.07
CA ASP A 161 -10.35 8.97 2.90
C ASP A 161 -11.24 9.06 1.66
N ALA A 162 -12.24 8.18 1.51
CA ALA A 162 -13.18 8.26 0.41
C ALA A 162 -14.09 9.49 0.51
N ASP A 163 -14.50 9.93 1.71
CA ASP A 163 -15.30 11.17 1.87
C ASP A 163 -14.52 12.41 1.41
N ARG A 164 -13.18 12.38 1.45
CA ARG A 164 -12.32 13.48 0.96
C ARG A 164 -12.17 13.50 -0.56
N LYS A 165 -12.34 12.36 -1.24
CA LYS A 165 -12.31 12.23 -2.71
C LYS A 165 -13.72 12.19 -3.34
N LEU A 166 -14.75 11.78 -2.62
CA LEU A 166 -16.14 11.72 -3.06
C LEU A 166 -16.81 13.09 -3.05
N THR A 167 -16.35 14.04 -2.24
CA THR A 167 -16.75 15.46 -2.33
C THR A 167 -16.42 16.10 -3.69
N GLU A 168 -15.51 15.53 -4.48
CA GLU A 168 -15.26 15.98 -5.87
C GLU A 168 -16.14 15.25 -6.91
N LEU A 169 -16.81 14.15 -6.51
CA LEU A 169 -17.69 13.31 -7.34
C LEU A 169 -19.19 13.52 -7.04
N ASP A 170 -19.53 14.55 -6.25
CA ASP A 170 -20.88 14.92 -5.79
C ASP A 170 -21.88 15.37 -6.89
N LYS A 171 -21.63 14.98 -8.15
CA LYS A 171 -22.56 15.13 -9.29
C LYS A 171 -23.29 13.84 -9.67
N VAL A 172 -23.12 12.74 -8.94
CA VAL A 172 -23.87 11.50 -9.21
C VAL A 172 -25.23 11.55 -8.49
N PRO A 173 -26.36 11.38 -9.19
CA PRO A 173 -27.69 11.56 -8.62
C PRO A 173 -28.01 10.54 -7.51
N LYS A 174 -28.56 11.05 -6.40
CA LYS A 174 -28.94 10.38 -5.14
C LYS A 174 -29.98 9.24 -5.25
N ARG A 175 -30.30 8.73 -6.44
CA ARG A 175 -31.37 7.73 -6.64
C ARG A 175 -30.98 6.63 -7.62
N ILE A 176 -29.89 5.93 -7.34
CA ILE A 176 -29.71 4.59 -7.92
C ILE A 176 -29.98 3.61 -6.79
N HIS A 177 -31.10 2.89 -6.89
CA HIS A 177 -31.37 1.71 -6.06
C HIS A 177 -30.42 0.62 -6.54
N TRP A 178 -29.24 0.58 -5.93
CA TRP A 178 -28.28 -0.51 -6.14
C TRP A 178 -28.80 -1.76 -5.42
N SER A 179 -28.73 -2.92 -6.07
CA SER A 179 -28.95 -4.19 -5.36
C SER A 179 -27.91 -4.33 -4.24
N GLU A 180 -28.28 -4.97 -3.12
CA GLU A 180 -27.38 -5.19 -1.97
C GLU A 180 -26.06 -5.87 -2.36
N GLU A 181 -26.06 -6.70 -3.41
CA GLU A 181 -24.86 -7.31 -3.97
C GLU A 181 -23.91 -6.28 -4.62
N THR A 182 -24.44 -5.31 -5.34
CA THR A 182 -23.62 -4.30 -6.04
C THR A 182 -22.84 -3.44 -5.03
N PHE A 183 -23.38 -3.27 -3.83
CA PHE A 183 -22.76 -2.48 -2.77
C PHE A 183 -21.42 -3.06 -2.27
N LEU A 184 -21.30 -4.38 -2.13
CA LEU A 184 -20.06 -5.02 -1.66
C LEU A 184 -18.89 -4.87 -2.65
N TYR A 185 -19.20 -4.59 -3.92
CA TYR A 185 -18.22 -4.27 -4.96
C TYR A 185 -17.92 -2.77 -5.07
N LEU A 186 -18.75 -1.87 -4.51
CA LEU A 186 -18.49 -0.42 -4.53
C LEU A 186 -17.28 -0.03 -3.68
N ASP A 187 -16.95 -0.84 -2.67
CA ASP A 187 -15.75 -0.66 -1.84
C ASP A 187 -14.46 -1.05 -2.56
N THR A 188 -14.54 -1.58 -3.79
CA THR A 188 -13.36 -1.83 -4.60
C THR A 188 -12.94 -0.57 -5.35
N ALA A 189 -11.64 -0.26 -5.30
CA ALA A 189 -11.04 0.85 -6.03
C ALA A 189 -11.02 0.57 -7.55
N ARG A 190 -10.34 1.45 -8.32
CA ARG A 190 -10.00 1.15 -9.73
C ARG A 190 -9.44 -0.27 -9.81
N ASP A 191 -9.96 -1.04 -10.75
CA ASP A 191 -9.57 -2.44 -11.03
C ASP A 191 -10.11 -3.53 -10.08
N LYS A 192 -11.17 -3.29 -9.28
CA LYS A 192 -11.81 -4.33 -8.43
C LYS A 192 -10.97 -4.83 -7.24
N LEU A 193 -9.94 -4.08 -6.85
CA LEU A 193 -9.15 -4.34 -5.64
C LEU A 193 -9.71 -3.58 -4.45
N TYR A 194 -9.79 -4.22 -3.28
CA TYR A 194 -10.05 -3.48 -2.05
C TYR A 194 -8.89 -2.52 -1.72
N PRO A 195 -9.16 -1.31 -1.20
CA PRO A 195 -8.13 -0.40 -0.72
C PRO A 195 -7.22 -1.04 0.33
N PHE A 196 -5.93 -0.72 0.32
CA PHE A 196 -4.98 -1.33 1.26
C PHE A 196 -5.37 -1.08 2.72
N PHE A 197 -5.78 0.13 3.08
CA PHE A 197 -6.16 0.45 4.46
C PHE A 197 -7.32 -0.44 4.98
N PHE A 198 -8.23 -0.87 4.11
CA PHE A 198 -9.33 -1.77 4.50
C PHE A 198 -8.78 -3.16 4.81
N ILE A 199 -7.91 -3.67 3.94
CA ILE A 199 -7.25 -4.97 4.13
C ILE A 199 -6.34 -4.94 5.37
N ASP A 200 -5.59 -3.87 5.57
CA ASP A 200 -4.76 -3.62 6.75
C ASP A 200 -5.58 -3.65 8.03
N ALA A 201 -6.69 -2.90 8.08
CA ALA A 201 -7.59 -2.92 9.22
C ALA A 201 -8.17 -4.31 9.49
N CYS A 202 -8.48 -5.07 8.44
CA CYS A 202 -8.97 -6.45 8.58
C CYS A 202 -7.92 -7.40 9.18
N VAL A 203 -6.67 -7.28 8.75
CA VAL A 203 -5.54 -8.09 9.25
C VAL A 203 -5.21 -7.71 10.69
N VAL A 204 -4.99 -6.42 10.97
CA VAL A 204 -4.59 -5.93 12.31
C VAL A 204 -5.63 -6.28 13.37
N ASN A 205 -6.92 -6.26 13.02
CA ASN A 205 -8.01 -6.52 13.96
C ASN A 205 -8.53 -7.97 13.93
N ASN A 206 -7.86 -8.89 13.22
CA ASN A 206 -8.27 -10.29 13.04
C ASN A 206 -9.76 -10.43 12.70
N VAL A 207 -10.21 -9.60 11.74
CA VAL A 207 -11.63 -9.45 11.39
C VAL A 207 -12.19 -10.73 10.76
N ALA A 208 -11.37 -11.49 10.04
CA ALA A 208 -11.78 -12.76 9.45
C ALA A 208 -11.80 -13.94 10.43
N SER A 209 -11.26 -13.78 11.64
CA SER A 209 -11.25 -14.86 12.63
C SER A 209 -12.63 -15.03 13.25
N PHE A 210 -13.34 -16.10 12.86
CA PHE A 210 -14.74 -16.30 13.24
C PHE A 210 -14.88 -16.89 14.64
N GLY A 211 -14.04 -17.85 15.04
CA GLY A 211 -14.03 -18.41 16.40
C GLY A 211 -15.36 -19.05 16.82
N ILE A 212 -16.16 -19.51 15.86
CA ILE A 212 -17.53 -20.01 16.06
C ILE A 212 -17.52 -21.33 16.85
N ASN A 213 -16.49 -22.15 16.67
CA ASN A 213 -16.41 -23.46 17.34
C ASN A 213 -16.02 -23.38 18.81
N LYS A 214 -15.53 -22.22 19.27
CA LYS A 214 -15.24 -21.98 20.69
C LYS A 214 -16.50 -21.64 21.50
N THR A 215 -17.66 -21.63 20.83
CA THR A 215 -18.90 -21.04 21.33
C THR A 215 -20.13 -21.94 21.02
N PRO A 216 -20.16 -23.20 21.46
CA PRO A 216 -21.23 -24.15 21.11
C PRO A 216 -22.62 -23.70 21.59
N ASN A 217 -23.65 -24.07 20.81
CA ASN A 217 -25.10 -23.99 21.12
C ASN A 217 -25.84 -22.64 21.00
N ARG A 218 -25.32 -21.61 20.32
CA ARG A 218 -26.02 -20.30 20.28
C ARG A 218 -26.08 -19.58 18.92
N PHE A 219 -25.54 -20.19 17.87
CA PHE A 219 -25.73 -19.72 16.49
C PHE A 219 -26.73 -20.62 15.78
N THR A 220 -27.72 -20.04 15.10
CA THR A 220 -28.83 -20.80 14.54
C THR A 220 -28.80 -20.77 13.02
N LEU A 221 -28.15 -21.76 12.40
CA LEU A 221 -28.18 -21.93 10.94
C LEU A 221 -29.57 -22.27 10.42
N GLY A 222 -30.42 -22.90 11.24
CA GLY A 222 -31.78 -23.30 10.86
C GLY A 222 -32.74 -22.15 10.55
N ASN A 223 -32.41 -20.93 10.97
CA ASN A 223 -33.21 -19.73 10.69
C ASN A 223 -32.88 -19.09 9.33
N ILE A 224 -31.84 -19.56 8.65
CA ILE A 224 -31.45 -19.04 7.33
C ILE A 224 -32.33 -19.72 6.27
N PRO A 225 -33.07 -18.96 5.43
CA PRO A 225 -33.87 -19.56 4.37
C PRO A 225 -33.02 -20.35 3.37
N LYS A 226 -33.63 -21.33 2.70
CA LYS A 226 -32.93 -22.26 1.80
C LYS A 226 -32.10 -21.58 0.70
N GLU A 227 -32.63 -20.54 0.07
CA GLU A 227 -31.92 -19.85 -1.02
C GLU A 227 -30.63 -19.14 -0.53
N PRO A 228 -30.66 -18.27 0.51
CA PRO A 228 -29.44 -17.75 1.13
C PRO A 228 -28.48 -18.82 1.66
N PHE A 229 -29.02 -19.93 2.17
CA PHE A 229 -28.24 -21.08 2.62
C PHE A 229 -27.42 -21.71 1.48
N ASP A 230 -28.08 -22.03 0.36
CA ASP A 230 -27.44 -22.56 -0.85
C ASP A 230 -26.45 -21.56 -1.47
N ARG A 231 -26.73 -20.26 -1.33
CA ARG A 231 -25.84 -19.18 -1.75
C ARG A 231 -24.56 -19.13 -0.92
N ILE A 232 -24.63 -19.31 0.41
CA ILE A 232 -23.42 -19.40 1.26
C ILE A 232 -22.54 -20.56 0.78
N LEU A 233 -23.12 -21.73 0.52
CA LEU A 233 -22.39 -22.90 0.01
C LEU A 233 -21.73 -22.60 -1.34
N THR A 234 -22.45 -21.95 -2.25
CA THR A 234 -21.90 -21.54 -3.55
C THR A 234 -20.73 -20.56 -3.39
N LEU A 235 -20.83 -19.60 -2.46
CA LEU A 235 -19.77 -18.64 -2.17
C LEU A 235 -18.56 -19.31 -1.51
N ALA A 236 -18.78 -20.27 -0.62
CA ALA A 236 -17.71 -21.07 -0.02
C ALA A 236 -16.91 -21.81 -1.09
N VAL A 237 -17.56 -22.46 -2.06
CA VAL A 237 -16.88 -23.12 -3.18
C VAL A 237 -16.09 -22.12 -4.05
N LYS A 238 -16.60 -20.89 -4.24
CA LYS A 238 -15.86 -19.84 -4.95
C LYS A 238 -14.65 -19.31 -4.17
N ILE A 239 -14.66 -19.42 -2.84
CA ILE A 239 -13.50 -19.11 -2.00
C ILE A 239 -12.44 -20.19 -2.18
N ASP A 240 -12.81 -21.47 -2.06
CA ASP A 240 -11.91 -22.59 -2.27
C ASP A 240 -12.68 -23.86 -2.63
N GLU A 241 -12.17 -24.60 -3.62
CA GLU A 241 -12.79 -25.84 -4.08
C GLU A 241 -12.84 -26.93 -3.00
N LYS A 242 -11.97 -26.86 -1.98
CA LYS A 242 -12.01 -27.82 -0.86
C LYS A 242 -13.34 -27.80 -0.08
N PHE A 243 -14.12 -26.73 -0.21
CA PHE A 243 -15.44 -26.62 0.43
C PHE A 243 -16.57 -27.27 -0.39
N LYS A 244 -16.25 -27.79 -1.58
CA LYS A 244 -17.22 -28.48 -2.44
C LYS A 244 -17.82 -29.71 -1.75
N ASN A 245 -19.12 -29.89 -1.90
CA ASN A 245 -19.91 -30.99 -1.32
C ASN A 245 -19.91 -31.05 0.22
N ARG A 246 -19.40 -30.03 0.92
CA ARG A 246 -19.52 -29.96 2.38
C ARG A 246 -20.87 -29.37 2.77
N PRO A 247 -21.53 -29.91 3.81
CA PRO A 247 -22.73 -29.29 4.36
C PRO A 247 -22.39 -27.96 5.05
N LEU A 248 -23.32 -27.02 5.05
CA LEU A 248 -23.16 -25.78 5.80
C LEU A 248 -23.31 -26.06 7.29
N THR A 249 -22.19 -26.13 7.98
CA THR A 249 -22.10 -26.29 9.43
C THR A 249 -21.35 -25.11 10.04
N LEU A 250 -21.43 -24.97 11.37
CA LEU A 250 -20.63 -23.99 12.09
C LEU A 250 -19.12 -24.22 11.89
N ASP A 251 -18.70 -25.48 11.82
CA ASP A 251 -17.31 -25.85 11.51
C ASP A 251 -16.85 -25.36 10.15
N LEU A 252 -17.73 -25.43 9.13
CA LEU A 252 -17.41 -24.93 7.80
C LEU A 252 -17.17 -23.42 7.83
N LEU A 253 -18.03 -22.68 8.52
CA LEU A 253 -17.88 -21.23 8.66
C LEU A 253 -16.61 -20.86 9.43
N ASP A 254 -16.31 -21.57 10.51
CA ASP A 254 -15.09 -21.35 11.29
C ASP A 254 -13.83 -21.63 10.45
N GLU A 255 -13.82 -22.72 9.68
CA GLU A 255 -12.71 -23.07 8.79
C GLU A 255 -12.50 -22.02 7.69
N ILE A 256 -13.57 -21.50 7.09
CA ILE A 256 -13.49 -20.38 6.14
C ILE A 256 -12.82 -19.18 6.81
N GLY A 257 -13.28 -18.77 8.00
CA GLY A 257 -12.70 -17.65 8.73
C GLY A 257 -11.20 -17.85 9.02
N ASN A 258 -10.84 -19.04 9.49
CA ASN A 258 -9.46 -19.42 9.81
C ASN A 258 -8.55 -19.41 8.56
N ASP A 259 -9.03 -19.86 7.39
CA ASP A 259 -8.26 -19.78 6.15
C ASP A 259 -8.00 -18.33 5.71
N PHE A 260 -8.96 -17.42 5.91
CA PHE A 260 -8.76 -16.01 5.60
C PHE A 260 -7.77 -15.36 6.57
N GLU A 261 -7.89 -15.63 7.86
CA GLU A 261 -6.97 -15.14 8.89
C GLU A 261 -5.54 -15.63 8.65
N SER A 262 -5.37 -16.92 8.38
CA SER A 262 -4.03 -17.54 8.29
C SER A 262 -3.37 -17.44 6.92
N SER A 263 -4.16 -17.30 5.83
CA SER A 263 -3.64 -17.45 4.47
C SER A 263 -4.11 -16.33 3.53
N TYR A 264 -5.42 -16.16 3.30
CA TYR A 264 -5.86 -15.29 2.20
C TYR A 264 -5.66 -13.79 2.49
N LEU A 265 -6.04 -13.29 3.68
CA LEU A 265 -5.86 -11.87 4.02
C LEU A 265 -4.39 -11.48 4.16
N PRO A 266 -3.52 -12.24 4.85
CA PRO A 266 -2.09 -11.90 4.92
C PRO A 266 -1.42 -11.83 3.54
N LYS A 267 -1.72 -12.79 2.65
CA LYS A 267 -1.20 -12.78 1.28
C LYS A 267 -1.72 -11.60 0.46
N LEU A 268 -3.00 -11.26 0.61
CA LEU A 268 -3.57 -10.09 -0.06
C LEU A 268 -2.95 -8.80 0.47
N TRP A 269 -2.79 -8.69 1.79
CA TRP A 269 -2.16 -7.56 2.45
C TRP A 269 -0.72 -7.33 1.96
N GLU A 270 0.10 -8.37 1.89
CA GLU A 270 1.47 -8.29 1.40
C GLU A 270 1.53 -7.74 -0.04
N LYS A 271 0.65 -8.25 -0.92
CA LYS A 271 0.56 -7.77 -2.30
C LYS A 271 0.07 -6.32 -2.38
N MET A 272 -0.98 -5.98 -1.64
CA MET A 272 -1.54 -4.62 -1.62
C MET A 272 -0.54 -3.60 -1.08
N TYR A 273 0.24 -3.98 -0.05
CA TYR A 273 1.31 -3.16 0.48
C TYR A 273 2.37 -2.83 -0.58
N GLU A 274 2.84 -3.83 -1.33
CA GLU A 274 3.84 -3.60 -2.39
C GLU A 274 3.25 -2.85 -3.61
N ILE A 275 1.96 -2.99 -3.90
CA ILE A 275 1.26 -2.20 -4.93
C ILE A 275 1.19 -0.72 -4.53
N GLU A 276 0.79 -0.42 -3.29
CA GLU A 276 0.64 0.95 -2.80
C GLU A 276 1.95 1.64 -2.46
N LYS A 277 2.99 0.85 -2.15
CA LYS A 277 4.35 1.36 -1.96
C LYS A 277 4.73 2.24 -3.14
N GLY A 278 5.06 3.50 -2.84
CA GLY A 278 5.33 4.52 -3.84
C GLY A 278 6.53 4.20 -4.74
N ALA A 279 6.95 5.17 -5.55
CA ALA A 279 8.16 5.03 -6.34
C ALA A 279 9.34 4.61 -5.45
N ASP A 280 10.15 3.67 -5.95
CA ASP A 280 11.38 3.29 -5.27
C ASP A 280 12.23 4.54 -5.00
N ARG A 281 12.83 4.62 -3.81
CA ARG A 281 13.75 5.70 -3.43
C ARG A 281 14.84 5.89 -4.48
N LEU A 282 15.25 4.80 -5.12
CA LEU A 282 16.20 4.83 -6.23
C LEU A 282 15.67 5.63 -7.42
N LEU A 283 14.43 5.41 -7.87
CA LEU A 283 13.84 6.15 -8.99
C LEU A 283 13.75 7.65 -8.69
N ILE A 284 13.31 8.01 -7.48
CA ILE A 284 13.26 9.41 -7.01
C ILE A 284 14.67 10.03 -7.02
N THR A 285 15.66 9.30 -6.52
CA THR A 285 17.06 9.74 -6.49
C THR A 285 17.60 9.99 -7.90
N LEU A 286 17.30 9.12 -8.85
CA LEU A 286 17.71 9.28 -10.25
C LEU A 286 17.03 10.48 -10.91
N LEU A 287 15.73 10.68 -10.65
CA LEU A 287 14.98 11.84 -11.16
C LEU A 287 15.59 13.15 -10.64
N ASN A 288 15.89 13.21 -9.34
CA ASN A 288 16.55 14.38 -8.74
C ASN A 288 17.95 14.59 -9.31
N SER A 289 18.71 13.50 -9.53
CA SER A 289 20.04 13.59 -10.15
C SER A 289 19.96 14.16 -11.57
N LEU A 290 18.97 13.70 -12.36
CA LEU A 290 18.73 14.20 -13.71
C LEU A 290 18.42 15.71 -13.70
N LEU A 291 17.56 16.17 -12.79
CA LEU A 291 17.22 17.59 -12.66
C LEU A 291 18.47 18.43 -12.36
N ILE A 292 19.31 17.98 -11.43
CA ILE A 292 20.55 18.68 -11.07
C ILE A 292 21.55 18.66 -12.25
N ILE A 293 21.67 17.55 -12.98
CA ILE A 293 22.54 17.45 -14.17
C ILE A 293 22.08 18.42 -15.25
N VAL A 294 20.78 18.51 -15.53
CA VAL A 294 20.27 19.46 -16.53
C VAL A 294 20.50 20.91 -16.08
N LEU A 295 20.29 21.19 -14.80
CA LEU A 295 20.49 22.53 -14.25
C LEU A 295 21.96 22.99 -14.35
N PHE A 296 22.90 22.18 -13.85
CA PHE A 296 24.32 22.54 -13.80
C PHE A 296 25.08 22.22 -15.09
N GLY A 297 24.59 21.30 -15.89
CA GLY A 297 25.22 20.88 -17.14
C GLY A 297 24.77 21.63 -18.38
N VAL A 298 23.55 22.16 -18.36
CA VAL A 298 22.95 22.81 -19.54
C VAL A 298 22.47 24.22 -19.20
N VAL A 299 21.53 24.36 -18.25
CA VAL A 299 20.83 25.63 -18.01
C VAL A 299 21.79 26.72 -17.52
N ILE A 300 22.54 26.47 -16.44
CA ILE A 300 23.48 27.44 -15.88
C ILE A 300 24.59 27.80 -16.88
N PRO A 301 25.27 26.83 -17.54
CA PRO A 301 26.26 27.14 -18.56
C PRO A 301 25.73 28.01 -19.70
N LEU A 302 24.53 27.71 -20.23
CA LEU A 302 23.91 28.51 -21.30
C LEU A 302 23.58 29.95 -20.87
N ILE A 303 23.02 30.11 -19.67
CA ILE A 303 22.72 31.43 -19.10
C ILE A 303 24.00 32.27 -18.98
N ILE A 304 25.07 31.66 -18.49
CA ILE A 304 26.34 32.36 -18.27
C ILE A 304 27.01 32.74 -19.58
N SER A 305 26.96 31.87 -20.59
CA SER A 305 27.44 32.20 -21.93
C SER A 305 26.64 33.33 -22.57
N SER A 306 25.39 33.52 -22.17
CA SER A 306 24.48 34.52 -22.75
C SER A 306 24.55 35.89 -22.07
N ILE A 307 24.87 35.97 -20.77
CA ILE A 307 24.74 37.22 -19.98
C ILE A 307 25.96 38.16 -20.08
N GLY A 308 27.04 37.79 -20.78
CA GLY A 308 28.21 38.67 -20.90
C GLY A 308 28.88 38.95 -19.54
N CYS A 309 28.91 37.94 -18.66
CA CYS A 309 29.52 38.03 -17.33
C CYS A 309 31.03 38.29 -17.39
N ASN A 310 31.58 38.90 -16.34
CA ASN A 310 33.03 38.99 -16.15
C ASN A 310 33.69 37.60 -16.21
N PHE A 311 34.80 37.49 -16.93
CA PHE A 311 35.59 36.27 -17.09
C PHE A 311 35.84 35.51 -15.78
N PHE A 312 36.19 36.21 -14.69
CA PHE A 312 36.45 35.57 -13.41
C PHE A 312 35.22 34.88 -12.82
N LEU A 313 34.04 35.52 -12.92
CA LEU A 313 32.78 34.98 -12.45
C LEU A 313 32.35 33.79 -13.33
N LYS A 314 32.44 33.95 -14.65
CA LYS A 314 32.17 32.89 -15.64
C LYS A 314 33.01 31.66 -15.33
N ARG A 315 34.32 31.83 -15.13
CA ARG A 315 35.24 30.74 -14.77
C ARG A 315 34.86 30.04 -13.47
N ALA A 316 34.57 30.80 -12.42
CA ALA A 316 34.19 30.24 -11.13
C ALA A 316 32.93 29.36 -11.23
N VAL A 317 31.89 29.83 -11.91
CA VAL A 317 30.66 29.04 -12.04
C VAL A 317 30.85 27.82 -12.93
N VAL A 318 31.59 27.94 -14.05
CA VAL A 318 31.90 26.78 -14.91
C VAL A 318 32.63 25.69 -14.12
N TYR A 319 33.57 26.05 -13.25
CA TYR A 319 34.25 25.09 -12.37
C TYR A 319 33.30 24.45 -11.36
N ILE A 320 32.39 25.22 -10.75
CA ILE A 320 31.37 24.68 -9.84
C ILE A 320 30.47 23.69 -10.58
N CYS A 321 29.99 24.05 -11.78
CA CYS A 321 29.19 23.16 -12.62
C CYS A 321 29.94 21.86 -12.94
N PHE A 322 31.18 21.96 -13.41
CA PHE A 322 32.02 20.79 -13.71
C PHE A 322 32.19 19.86 -12.51
N LEU A 323 32.48 20.43 -11.34
CA LEU A 323 32.67 19.70 -10.10
C LEU A 323 31.40 18.99 -9.62
N ILE A 324 30.25 19.67 -9.69
CA ILE A 324 28.94 19.09 -9.34
C ILE A 324 28.63 17.91 -10.28
N LEU A 325 28.85 18.07 -11.58
CA LEU A 325 28.64 17.00 -12.55
C LEU A 325 29.53 15.79 -12.26
N LEU A 326 30.81 16.02 -11.96
CA LEU A 326 31.75 14.95 -11.63
C LEU A 326 31.31 14.16 -10.38
N ILE A 327 30.79 14.84 -9.35
CA ILE A 327 30.21 14.18 -8.18
C ILE A 327 28.98 13.35 -8.58
N LEU A 328 28.06 13.93 -9.35
CA LEU A 328 26.80 13.25 -9.71
C LEU A 328 27.04 12.01 -10.57
N ILE A 329 27.97 12.07 -11.53
CA ILE A 329 28.34 10.93 -12.37
C ILE A 329 28.97 9.85 -11.50
N SER A 330 29.90 10.21 -10.62
CA SER A 330 30.56 9.27 -9.72
C SER A 330 29.54 8.59 -8.79
N TYR A 331 28.60 9.37 -8.26
CA TYR A 331 27.48 8.88 -7.46
C TYR A 331 26.61 7.90 -8.26
N PHE A 332 26.22 8.26 -9.48
CA PHE A 332 25.43 7.40 -10.36
C PHE A 332 26.14 6.06 -10.64
N ILE A 333 27.45 6.07 -10.94
CA ILE A 333 28.22 4.83 -11.17
C ILE A 333 28.20 3.93 -9.93
N VAL A 334 28.35 4.49 -8.73
CA VAL A 334 28.29 3.73 -7.48
C VAL A 334 26.89 3.14 -7.26
N GLU A 335 25.83 3.90 -7.49
CA GLU A 335 24.46 3.40 -7.36
C GLU A 335 24.11 2.36 -8.43
N LEU A 336 24.53 2.56 -9.68
CA LEU A 336 24.35 1.59 -10.76
C LEU A 336 25.00 0.25 -10.40
N LYS A 337 26.24 0.27 -9.89
CA LYS A 337 26.92 -0.94 -9.40
C LYS A 337 26.15 -1.62 -8.28
N ARG A 338 25.61 -0.86 -7.32
CA ARG A 338 24.81 -1.41 -6.22
C ARG A 338 23.56 -2.09 -6.76
N MET A 339 22.88 -1.46 -7.71
CA MET A 339 21.67 -2.01 -8.31
C MET A 339 21.95 -3.34 -9.02
N ILE A 340 22.99 -3.40 -9.85
CA ILE A 340 23.39 -4.62 -10.54
C ILE A 340 23.71 -5.73 -9.53
N LEU A 341 24.44 -5.42 -8.46
CA LEU A 341 24.77 -6.40 -7.42
C LEU A 341 23.53 -6.89 -6.65
N SER A 342 22.53 -6.03 -6.43
CA SER A 342 21.28 -6.41 -5.76
C SER A 342 20.43 -7.38 -6.58
N VAL A 343 20.50 -7.29 -7.91
CA VAL A 343 19.83 -8.22 -8.82
C VAL A 343 20.55 -9.56 -8.87
N ILE A 344 21.89 -9.56 -8.91
CA ILE A 344 22.70 -10.79 -8.98
C ILE A 344 22.65 -11.58 -7.67
N LYS A 345 22.56 -10.90 -6.52
CA LYS A 345 22.50 -11.54 -5.21
C LYS A 345 21.14 -11.24 -4.56
N PRO A 346 20.08 -12.00 -4.89
CA PRO A 346 18.80 -11.82 -4.25
C PRO A 346 18.99 -11.96 -2.74
N LYS A 347 18.49 -10.98 -1.97
CA LYS A 347 18.48 -11.07 -0.52
C LYS A 347 17.74 -12.36 -0.15
N LYS A 348 18.39 -13.25 0.60
CA LYS A 348 17.68 -14.32 1.30
C LYS A 348 16.62 -13.64 2.16
N ASN A 349 15.35 -13.79 1.80
CA ASN A 349 14.23 -13.27 2.58
C ASN A 349 14.35 -13.85 3.99
N LYS A 350 14.75 -12.99 4.93
CA LYS A 350 14.63 -13.27 6.34
C LYS A 350 13.13 -13.19 6.61
N TYR A 351 12.46 -14.34 6.58
CA TYR A 351 11.05 -14.44 6.92
C TYR A 351 10.78 -13.60 8.16
N ILE A 352 9.94 -12.58 8.00
CA ILE A 352 9.38 -11.83 9.12
C ILE A 352 8.51 -12.85 9.85
N ARG A 353 8.97 -13.34 11.00
CA ARG A 353 8.09 -14.01 11.95
C ARG A 353 7.13 -12.93 12.43
N VAL A 354 5.94 -12.93 11.86
CA VAL A 354 4.77 -12.28 12.46
C VAL A 354 4.53 -13.05 13.76
N HIS A 355 4.65 -12.35 14.89
CA HIS A 355 4.41 -12.87 16.23
C HIS A 355 3.06 -12.34 16.73
#